data_AF-A0A1S1D339-F1
#
_entry.id   AF-A0A1S1D339-F1
#
_cell.length_a   1.000
_cell.length_b   1.000
_cell.length_c   1.000
_cell.angle_alpha   90.00
_cell.angle_beta   90.00
_cell.angle_gamma   90.00
#
_symmetry.space_group_name_H-M   'P 1'
#
loop_
_entity.id
_entity.type
_entity.pdbx_description
1 polymer ?
#
loop_
_entity_poly.entity_id
_entity_poly.type
_entity_poly.pdbx_seq_one_letter_code
_entity_poly.pdbx_strand_id
1 'polypeptide(L)'
;MHQRQDLLEHLRQVKQLVDRAAPWAASLKSAQESYVTAVPNPPRIKITKLFVAFVKVLAWTYLISALIMMVTYLRYLVANPQIHSSDIPWHTIHVPALVSAAAIAVAWWLWKYFGIYPLAMMSVERENLKRQAHNESVWREYEDPARAELSKVHKEYMERFSHWYPEDYLYPYASDSLYKYVRQGRSFTLQDALNLFEKEKHELWVRLSMEQQAEEQRIHNAIVEDLMNQQLYEQRKANVLLTGILAATTATAVAASTPRYHYHYHY
;
A
#
# COMPACT_ATOMS: atom_id res chain seq x y z
N MET A 1 9.79 54.51 23.70
CA MET A 1 10.76 53.43 23.97
C MET A 1 10.21 52.35 24.91
N HIS A 2 9.45 52.69 25.96
CA HIS A 2 8.86 51.71 26.89
C HIS A 2 7.95 50.65 26.23
N GLN A 3 7.01 51.05 25.38
CA GLN A 3 6.07 50.12 24.71
C GLN A 3 6.74 48.96 23.93
N ARG A 4 7.91 49.22 23.32
CA ARG A 4 8.67 48.19 22.59
C ARG A 4 9.32 47.20 23.56
N GLN A 5 9.85 47.69 24.67
CA GLN A 5 10.48 46.86 25.70
C GLN A 5 9.43 45.96 26.38
N ASP A 6 8.25 46.50 26.66
CA ASP A 6 7.13 45.74 27.23
C ASP A 6 6.65 44.65 26.26
N LEU A 7 6.49 44.98 24.97
CA LEU A 7 6.15 43.99 23.94
C LEU A 7 7.21 42.90 23.80
N LEU A 8 8.50 43.26 23.85
CA LEU A 8 9.60 42.30 23.80
C LEU A 8 9.54 41.31 24.97
N GLU A 9 9.26 41.80 26.17
CA GLU A 9 9.17 40.97 27.35
C GLU A 9 7.94 40.05 27.29
N HIS A 10 6.79 40.56 26.85
CA HIS A 10 5.59 39.74 26.65
C HIS A 10 5.80 38.66 25.58
N LEU A 11 6.42 38.99 24.44
CA LEU A 11 6.75 38.02 23.40
C LEU A 11 7.77 36.98 23.87
N ARG A 12 8.73 37.37 24.73
CA ARG A 12 9.66 36.43 25.35
C ARG A 12 8.93 35.43 26.23
N GLN A 13 7.94 35.86 27.00
CA GLN A 13 7.13 34.98 27.85
C GLN A 13 6.27 34.01 27.02
N VAL A 14 5.64 34.49 25.93
CA VAL A 14 4.91 33.63 25.00
C VAL A 14 5.84 32.61 24.36
N LYS A 15 7.02 33.03 23.89
CA LYS A 15 8.04 32.13 23.35
C LYS A 15 8.44 31.05 24.36
N GLN A 16 8.68 31.42 25.62
CA GLN A 16 9.02 30.45 26.68
C GLN A 16 7.89 29.45 26.93
N LEU A 17 6.63 29.89 26.87
CA LEU A 17 5.47 29.03 27.01
C LEU A 17 5.38 28.03 25.85
N VAL A 18 5.56 28.50 24.61
CA VAL A 18 5.56 27.67 23.41
C VAL A 18 6.74 26.70 23.38
N ASP A 19 7.94 27.15 23.74
CA ASP A 19 9.14 26.31 23.83
C ASP A 19 8.97 25.19 24.88
N ARG A 20 8.24 25.45 25.96
CA ARG A 20 7.88 24.43 26.97
C ARG A 20 6.90 23.41 26.42
N ALA A 21 5.95 23.84 25.58
CA ALA A 21 4.93 22.98 24.97
C ALA A 21 5.49 22.11 23.83
N ALA A 22 6.46 22.63 23.09
CA ALA A 22 7.03 22.00 21.90
C ALA A 22 7.50 20.54 22.09
N PRO A 23 8.28 20.17 23.13
CA PRO A 23 8.70 18.78 23.32
C PRO A 23 7.52 17.84 23.63
N TRP A 24 6.49 18.32 24.32
CA TRP A 24 5.29 17.53 24.61
C TRP A 24 4.42 17.31 23.37
N ALA A 25 4.28 18.33 22.53
CA ALA A 25 3.60 18.19 21.23
C ALA A 25 4.35 17.20 20.31
N ALA A 26 5.69 17.26 20.29
CA ALA A 26 6.50 16.28 19.57
C ALA A 26 6.34 14.86 20.13
N SER A 27 6.31 14.71 21.45
CA SER A 27 6.06 13.43 22.13
C SER A 27 4.69 12.84 21.77
N LEU A 28 3.64 13.66 21.65
CA LEU A 28 2.33 13.20 21.19
C LEU A 28 2.36 12.71 19.74
N LYS A 29 3.06 13.43 18.87
CA LYS A 29 3.21 13.01 17.47
C LYS A 29 3.96 11.67 17.37
N SER A 30 5.06 11.51 18.12
CA SER A 30 5.79 10.23 18.14
C SER A 30 4.97 9.09 18.76
N ALA A 31 4.18 9.39 19.81
CA ALA A 31 3.26 8.41 20.40
C ALA A 31 2.20 7.98 19.36
N GLN A 32 1.66 8.94 18.60
CA GLN A 32 0.71 8.66 17.55
C GLN A 32 1.28 7.75 16.44
N GLU A 33 2.53 8.00 16.03
CA GLU A 33 3.26 7.17 15.06
C GLU A 33 3.59 5.77 15.59
N SER A 34 3.71 5.61 16.91
CA SER A 34 4.02 4.31 17.53
C SER A 34 2.79 3.40 17.70
N TYR A 35 1.58 3.91 17.52
CA TYR A 35 0.38 3.07 17.62
C TYR A 35 0.34 2.01 16.54
N VAL A 36 0.10 0.76 16.96
CA VAL A 36 -0.03 -0.37 16.06
C VAL A 36 -1.51 -0.69 15.86
N THR A 37 -1.92 -0.77 14.59
CA THR A 37 -3.29 -1.17 14.23
C THR A 37 -3.54 -2.63 14.60
N ALA A 38 -4.77 -2.95 15.02
CA ALA A 38 -5.17 -4.32 15.26
C ALA A 38 -5.06 -5.18 13.99
N VAL A 39 -4.67 -6.44 14.16
CA VAL A 39 -4.73 -7.44 13.10
C VAL A 39 -6.19 -7.71 12.79
N PRO A 40 -6.61 -7.62 11.51
CA PRO A 40 -7.98 -7.93 11.14
C PRO A 40 -8.28 -9.39 11.47
N ASN A 41 -9.47 -9.63 12.05
CA ASN A 41 -9.92 -10.98 12.33
C ASN A 41 -9.95 -11.81 11.03
N PRO A 42 -9.61 -13.10 11.09
CA PRO A 42 -9.70 -13.97 9.93
C PRO A 42 -11.14 -13.93 9.38
N PRO A 43 -11.32 -13.83 8.05
CA PRO A 43 -12.63 -13.68 7.46
C PRO A 43 -13.53 -14.82 7.95
N ARG A 44 -14.66 -14.47 8.57
CA ARG A 44 -15.65 -15.46 9.00
C ARG A 44 -15.99 -16.33 7.81
N ILE A 45 -15.75 -17.63 7.94
CA ILE A 45 -16.05 -18.56 6.85
C ILE A 45 -17.56 -18.60 6.72
N LYS A 46 -18.10 -17.95 5.68
CA LYS A 46 -19.53 -18.01 5.38
C LYS A 46 -19.92 -19.46 5.16
N ILE A 47 -21.01 -19.90 5.79
CA ILE A 47 -21.54 -21.27 5.66
C ILE A 47 -21.71 -21.65 4.19
N THR A 48 -22.11 -20.71 3.33
CA THR A 48 -22.24 -20.91 1.89
C THR A 48 -20.92 -21.27 1.21
N LYS A 49 -19.81 -20.60 1.53
CA LYS A 49 -18.48 -20.92 1.00
C LYS A 49 -17.96 -22.25 1.55
N LEU A 50 -18.22 -22.52 2.82
CA LEU A 50 -17.87 -23.78 3.49
C LEU A 50 -18.61 -24.96 2.84
N PHE A 51 -19.90 -24.79 2.52
CA PHE A 51 -20.73 -25.77 1.83
C PHE A 51 -20.24 -26.04 0.40
N VAL A 52 -19.94 -24.98 -0.38
CA VAL A 52 -19.37 -25.15 -1.72
C VAL A 52 -18.03 -25.90 -1.67
N ALA A 53 -17.18 -25.60 -0.68
CA ALA A 53 -15.93 -26.33 -0.48
C ALA A 53 -16.17 -27.79 -0.09
N PHE A 54 -17.15 -28.07 0.77
CA PHE A 54 -17.56 -29.43 1.14
C PHE A 54 -18.02 -30.23 -0.08
N VAL A 55 -18.88 -29.67 -0.93
CA VAL A 55 -19.34 -30.34 -2.16
C VAL A 55 -18.17 -30.65 -3.09
N LYS A 56 -17.22 -29.72 -3.25
CA LYS A 56 -16.01 -29.95 -4.04
C LYS A 56 -15.15 -31.07 -3.47
N VAL A 57 -14.90 -31.05 -2.16
CA VAL A 57 -14.12 -32.09 -1.48
C VAL A 57 -14.80 -33.44 -1.63
N LEU A 58 -16.13 -33.52 -1.46
CA LEU A 58 -16.91 -34.74 -1.61
C LEU A 58 -16.81 -35.33 -3.02
N ALA A 59 -16.87 -34.49 -4.06
CA ALA A 59 -16.70 -34.94 -5.44
C ALA A 59 -15.29 -35.53 -5.69
N TRP A 60 -14.24 -34.86 -5.18
CA TRP A 60 -12.86 -35.34 -5.31
C TRP A 60 -12.59 -36.60 -4.49
N THR A 61 -13.09 -36.70 -3.26
CA THR A 61 -12.91 -37.89 -2.42
C THR A 61 -13.69 -39.08 -2.97
N TYR A 62 -14.84 -38.85 -3.60
CA TYR A 62 -15.57 -39.88 -4.33
C TYR A 62 -14.79 -40.41 -5.53
N LEU A 63 -14.23 -39.54 -6.38
CA LEU A 63 -13.41 -39.97 -7.51
C LEU A 63 -12.22 -40.83 -7.06
N ILE A 64 -11.51 -40.42 -6.01
CA ILE A 64 -10.39 -41.16 -5.44
C ILE A 64 -10.87 -42.50 -4.86
N SER A 65 -11.95 -42.49 -4.08
CA SER A 65 -12.49 -43.72 -3.46
C SER A 65 -12.97 -44.72 -4.52
N ALA A 66 -13.66 -44.25 -5.56
CA ALA A 66 -14.13 -45.07 -6.67
C ALA A 66 -12.95 -45.68 -7.45
N LEU A 67 -11.87 -44.92 -7.68
CA LEU A 67 -10.65 -45.43 -8.30
C LEU A 67 -10.00 -46.55 -7.46
N ILE A 68 -9.88 -46.35 -6.14
CA ILE A 68 -9.33 -47.35 -5.22
C ILE A 68 -10.19 -48.62 -5.23
N MET A 69 -11.52 -48.47 -5.18
CA MET A 69 -12.47 -49.58 -5.25
C MET A 69 -12.42 -50.31 -6.60
N MET A 70 -12.22 -49.59 -7.70
CA MET A 70 -12.06 -50.18 -9.03
C MET A 70 -10.75 -50.97 -9.17
N VAL A 71 -9.64 -50.48 -8.62
CA VAL A 71 -8.35 -51.19 -8.63
C VAL A 71 -8.39 -52.45 -7.77
N THR A 72 -8.97 -52.35 -6.56
CA THR A 72 -9.16 -53.51 -5.69
C THR A 72 -10.08 -54.55 -6.31
N TYR A 73 -11.11 -54.10 -7.02
CA TYR A 73 -12.00 -54.96 -7.80
C TYR A 73 -11.30 -55.67 -8.96
N LEU A 74 -10.51 -54.97 -9.76
CA LEU A 74 -9.73 -55.58 -10.85
C LEU A 74 -8.78 -56.66 -10.31
N ARG A 75 -8.14 -56.42 -9.17
CA ARG A 75 -7.32 -57.43 -8.49
C ARG A 75 -8.13 -58.64 -8.07
N TYR A 76 -9.35 -58.45 -7.57
CA TYR A 76 -10.23 -59.54 -7.18
C TYR A 76 -10.66 -60.41 -8.36
N LEU A 77 -11.01 -59.82 -9.50
CA LEU A 77 -11.35 -60.56 -10.72
C LEU A 77 -10.16 -61.35 -11.29
N VAL A 78 -8.96 -60.76 -11.30
CA VAL A 78 -7.74 -61.47 -11.73
C VAL A 78 -7.45 -62.67 -10.84
N ALA A 79 -7.72 -62.56 -9.53
CA ALA A 79 -7.56 -63.67 -8.59
C ALA A 79 -8.68 -64.73 -8.71
N ASN A 80 -9.84 -64.39 -9.25
CA ASN A 80 -11.02 -65.26 -9.36
C ASN A 80 -11.58 -65.28 -10.79
N PRO A 81 -10.91 -65.96 -11.73
CA PRO A 81 -11.25 -65.89 -13.16
C PRO A 81 -12.59 -66.53 -13.54
N GLN A 82 -13.27 -67.21 -12.61
CA GLN A 82 -14.59 -67.81 -12.85
C GLN A 82 -15.75 -66.81 -12.76
N ILE A 83 -15.51 -65.61 -12.23
CA ILE A 83 -16.54 -64.57 -12.04
C ILE A 83 -16.48 -63.60 -13.20
N HIS A 84 -17.61 -63.42 -13.92
CA HIS A 84 -17.67 -62.47 -15.02
C HIS A 84 -18.01 -61.06 -14.51
N SER A 85 -17.45 -60.05 -15.14
CA SER A 85 -17.64 -58.64 -14.75
C SER A 85 -19.11 -58.18 -14.84
N SER A 86 -19.93 -58.85 -15.65
CA SER A 86 -21.37 -58.62 -15.80
C SER A 86 -22.20 -59.03 -14.58
N ASP A 87 -21.68 -59.95 -13.77
CA ASP A 87 -22.43 -60.58 -12.69
C ASP A 87 -22.40 -59.73 -11.41
N ILE A 88 -21.61 -58.66 -11.42
CA ILE A 88 -21.36 -57.82 -10.25
C ILE A 88 -22.13 -56.51 -10.40
N PRO A 89 -23.08 -56.23 -9.50
CA PRO A 89 -23.86 -55.01 -9.56
C PRO A 89 -22.98 -53.77 -9.41
N TRP A 90 -23.29 -52.73 -10.18
CA TRP A 90 -22.58 -51.44 -10.13
C TRP A 90 -22.49 -50.85 -8.71
N HIS A 91 -23.50 -51.08 -7.87
CA HIS A 91 -23.55 -50.56 -6.50
C HIS A 91 -22.45 -51.12 -5.58
N THR A 92 -21.81 -52.25 -5.93
CA THR A 92 -20.72 -52.87 -5.16
C THR A 92 -19.48 -51.97 -5.06
N ILE A 93 -19.23 -51.15 -6.08
CA ILE A 93 -18.11 -50.20 -6.12
C ILE A 93 -18.57 -48.82 -5.64
N HIS A 94 -19.73 -48.38 -6.12
CA HIS A 94 -20.17 -46.99 -5.94
C HIS A 94 -20.74 -46.70 -4.55
N VAL A 95 -21.43 -47.64 -3.89
CA VAL A 95 -22.01 -47.40 -2.56
C VAL A 95 -20.92 -47.28 -1.48
N PRO A 96 -19.94 -48.21 -1.38
CA PRO A 96 -18.85 -48.04 -0.42
C PRO A 96 -18.01 -46.79 -0.68
N ALA A 97 -17.77 -46.45 -1.96
CA ALA A 97 -17.03 -45.25 -2.34
C ALA A 97 -17.76 -43.94 -1.95
N LEU A 98 -19.09 -43.90 -2.05
CA LEU A 98 -19.89 -42.75 -1.59
C LEU A 98 -19.83 -42.61 -0.07
N VAL A 99 -19.96 -43.71 0.66
CA VAL A 99 -19.91 -43.70 2.13
C VAL A 99 -18.54 -43.25 2.64
N SER A 100 -17.45 -43.77 2.05
CA SER A 100 -16.09 -43.35 2.41
C SER A 100 -15.84 -41.88 2.07
N ALA A 101 -16.28 -41.44 0.89
CA ALA A 101 -16.14 -40.05 0.46
C ALA A 101 -16.88 -39.07 1.38
N ALA A 102 -18.11 -39.41 1.79
CA ALA A 102 -18.90 -38.62 2.71
C ALA A 102 -18.24 -38.53 4.09
N ALA A 103 -17.73 -39.65 4.63
CA ALA A 103 -17.03 -39.66 5.91
C ALA A 103 -15.78 -38.77 5.89
N ILE A 104 -14.96 -38.85 4.84
CA ILE A 104 -13.76 -38.02 4.68
C ILE A 104 -14.12 -36.53 4.54
N ALA A 105 -15.17 -36.22 3.76
CA ALA A 105 -15.61 -34.84 3.57
C ALA A 105 -16.13 -34.21 4.87
N VAL A 106 -16.88 -34.97 5.68
CA VAL A 106 -17.36 -34.52 6.99
C VAL A 106 -16.20 -34.34 7.97
N ALA A 107 -15.24 -35.28 8.01
CA ALA A 107 -14.05 -35.16 8.84
C ALA A 107 -13.23 -33.92 8.48
N TRP A 108 -13.02 -33.65 7.19
CA TRP A 108 -12.35 -32.45 6.71
C TRP A 108 -13.09 -31.17 7.11
N TRP A 109 -14.41 -31.18 7.00
CA TRP A 109 -15.27 -30.06 7.35
C TRP A 109 -15.19 -29.72 8.84
N LEU A 110 -15.31 -30.73 9.70
CA LEU A 110 -15.16 -30.61 11.15
C LEU A 110 -13.76 -30.10 11.52
N TRP A 111 -12.72 -30.67 10.92
CA TRP A 111 -11.33 -30.22 11.15
C TRP A 111 -11.14 -28.75 10.79
N LYS A 112 -11.70 -28.30 9.67
CA LYS A 112 -11.54 -26.91 9.23
C LYS A 112 -12.30 -25.92 10.11
N TYR A 113 -13.51 -26.29 10.54
CA TYR A 113 -14.37 -25.42 11.33
C TYR A 113 -14.01 -25.41 12.82
N PHE A 114 -13.71 -26.57 13.42
CA PHE A 114 -13.41 -26.70 14.85
C PHE A 114 -11.92 -26.77 15.17
N GLY A 115 -11.05 -27.02 14.20
CA GLY A 115 -9.60 -27.03 14.39
C GLY A 115 -8.95 -25.75 13.87
N ILE A 116 -8.88 -25.60 12.55
CA ILE A 116 -8.06 -24.55 11.91
C ILE A 116 -8.59 -23.15 12.20
N TYR A 117 -9.90 -22.92 12.04
CA TYR A 117 -10.49 -21.60 12.23
C TYR A 117 -10.33 -21.04 13.66
N PRO A 118 -10.66 -21.76 14.74
CA PRO A 118 -10.47 -21.24 16.10
C PRO A 118 -8.99 -21.05 16.45
N LEU A 119 -8.07 -21.88 15.95
CA LEU A 119 -6.63 -21.68 16.16
C LEU A 119 -6.16 -20.36 15.54
N ALA A 120 -6.60 -20.07 14.31
CA ALA A 120 -6.30 -18.80 13.64
C ALA A 120 -6.93 -17.60 14.38
N MET A 121 -8.13 -17.76 14.94
CA MET A 121 -8.77 -16.72 15.75
C MET A 121 -7.97 -16.45 17.04
N MET A 122 -7.60 -17.49 17.78
CA MET A 122 -6.82 -17.36 19.01
C MET A 122 -5.43 -16.76 18.77
N SER A 123 -4.77 -17.08 17.65
CA SER A 123 -3.48 -16.46 17.33
C SER A 123 -3.62 -14.96 17.07
N VAL A 124 -4.66 -14.57 16.32
CA VAL A 124 -4.96 -13.16 16.05
C VAL A 124 -5.35 -12.43 17.33
N GLU A 125 -6.17 -13.04 18.18
CA GLU A 125 -6.56 -12.47 19.47
C GLU A 125 -5.34 -12.27 20.40
N ARG A 126 -4.46 -13.26 20.50
CA ARG A 126 -3.21 -13.15 21.29
C ARG A 126 -2.33 -12.02 20.75
N GLU A 127 -2.21 -11.88 19.45
CA GLU A 127 -1.45 -10.80 18.83
C GLU A 127 -2.10 -9.44 19.09
N ASN A 128 -3.42 -9.34 18.97
CA ASN A 128 -4.17 -8.13 19.28
C ASN A 128 -4.06 -7.73 20.75
N LEU A 129 -4.07 -8.67 21.69
CA LEU A 129 -3.82 -8.39 23.11
C LEU A 129 -2.42 -7.82 23.34
N LYS A 130 -1.39 -8.34 22.65
CA LYS A 130 -0.03 -7.79 22.73
C LYS A 130 0.04 -6.37 22.17
N ARG A 131 -0.58 -6.14 21.00
CA ARG A 131 -0.64 -4.82 20.38
C ARG A 131 -1.43 -3.84 21.23
N GLN A 132 -2.52 -4.28 21.85
CA GLN A 132 -3.31 -3.48 22.78
C GLN A 132 -2.49 -3.12 24.02
N ALA A 133 -1.80 -4.08 24.63
CA ALA A 133 -0.92 -3.81 25.77
C ALA A 133 0.20 -2.82 25.43
N HIS A 134 0.77 -2.91 24.22
CA HIS A 134 1.74 -1.94 23.72
C HIS A 134 1.11 -0.55 23.51
N ASN A 135 -0.07 -0.48 22.89
CA ASN A 135 -0.78 0.78 22.71
C ASN A 135 -1.15 1.41 24.07
N GLU A 136 -1.55 0.60 25.06
CA GLU A 136 -1.81 1.06 26.43
C GLU A 136 -0.54 1.55 27.14
N SER A 137 0.62 0.91 26.91
CA SER A 137 1.89 1.39 27.46
C SER A 137 2.29 2.71 26.82
N VAL A 138 2.18 2.84 25.49
CA VAL A 138 2.43 4.09 24.77
C VAL A 138 1.54 5.22 25.31
N TRP A 139 0.25 4.93 25.48
CA TRP A 139 -0.70 5.89 26.02
C TRP A 139 -0.28 6.39 27.41
N ARG A 140 0.01 5.48 28.33
CA ARG A 140 0.37 5.83 29.72
C ARG A 140 1.72 6.52 29.84
N GLU A 141 2.71 6.10 29.05
CA GLU A 141 4.09 6.60 29.16
C GLU A 141 4.30 7.93 28.45
N TYR A 142 3.60 8.17 27.33
CA TYR A 142 3.85 9.33 26.48
C TYR A 142 2.63 10.23 26.33
N GLU A 143 1.45 9.67 26.09
CA GLU A 143 0.27 10.46 25.74
C GLU A 143 -0.39 11.13 26.95
N ASP A 144 -0.66 10.39 28.01
CA ASP A 144 -1.22 10.92 29.26
C ASP A 144 -0.39 12.08 29.86
N PRO A 145 0.94 11.94 30.08
CA PRO A 145 1.73 13.03 30.63
C PRO A 145 1.81 14.23 29.68
N ALA A 146 1.95 13.99 28.37
CA ALA A 146 2.00 15.08 27.40
C ALA A 146 0.66 15.83 27.32
N ARG A 147 -0.48 15.13 27.35
CA ARG A 147 -1.81 15.75 27.40
C ARG A 147 -2.00 16.59 28.67
N ALA A 148 -1.56 16.08 29.82
CA ALA A 148 -1.65 16.80 31.08
C ALA A 148 -0.82 18.10 31.06
N GLU A 149 0.43 18.03 30.57
CA GLU A 149 1.30 19.21 30.46
C GLU A 149 0.81 20.22 29.42
N LEU A 150 0.37 19.75 28.24
CA LEU A 150 -0.21 20.64 27.23
C LEU A 150 -1.51 21.30 27.73
N SER A 151 -2.32 20.60 28.51
CA SER A 151 -3.51 21.20 29.14
C SER A 151 -3.15 22.32 30.13
N LYS A 152 -2.09 22.14 30.93
CA LYS A 152 -1.58 23.21 31.82
C LYS A 152 -1.10 24.41 31.02
N VAL A 153 -0.31 24.17 29.97
CA VAL A 153 0.20 25.22 29.08
C VAL A 153 -0.95 25.97 28.40
N HIS A 154 -1.97 25.26 27.94
CA HIS A 154 -3.14 25.87 27.32
C HIS A 154 -3.93 26.73 28.32
N LYS A 155 -4.11 26.27 29.57
CA LYS A 155 -4.72 27.09 30.63
C LYS A 155 -3.91 28.36 30.90
N GLU A 156 -2.59 28.22 31.03
CA GLU A 156 -1.68 29.37 31.22
C GLU A 156 -1.80 30.38 30.05
N TYR A 157 -1.91 29.88 28.82
CA TYR A 157 -2.16 30.71 27.63
C TYR A 157 -3.52 31.42 27.68
N MET A 158 -4.58 30.69 28.00
CA MET A 158 -5.94 31.23 28.12
C MET A 158 -6.03 32.34 29.17
N GLU A 159 -5.35 32.19 30.31
CA GLU A 159 -5.39 33.16 31.40
C GLU A 159 -4.53 34.40 31.13
N ARG A 160 -3.34 34.22 30.54
CA ARG A 160 -2.32 35.29 30.48
C ARG A 160 -2.19 35.97 29.13
N PHE A 161 -2.49 35.27 28.03
CA PHE A 161 -2.06 35.70 26.69
C PHE A 161 -3.20 35.75 25.66
N SER A 162 -4.29 35.01 25.86
CA SER A 162 -5.43 34.91 24.92
C SER A 162 -6.03 36.24 24.48
N HIS A 163 -6.01 37.25 25.35
CA HIS A 163 -6.63 38.56 25.10
C HIS A 163 -5.87 39.44 24.11
N TRP A 164 -4.61 39.13 23.81
CA TRP A 164 -3.77 39.97 22.94
C TRP A 164 -2.89 39.19 21.97
N TYR A 165 -2.54 37.94 22.26
CA TYR A 165 -1.73 37.09 21.39
C TYR A 165 -2.62 36.06 20.68
N PRO A 166 -2.70 36.04 19.34
CA PRO A 166 -3.63 35.15 18.64
C PRO A 166 -3.18 33.68 18.71
N GLU A 167 -4.16 32.79 18.88
CA GLU A 167 -3.93 31.34 19.03
C GLU A 167 -3.32 30.71 17.77
N ASP A 168 -3.68 31.23 16.60
CA ASP A 168 -3.18 30.77 15.30
C ASP A 168 -1.65 30.82 15.18
N TYR A 169 -0.97 31.62 16.01
CA TYR A 169 0.49 31.79 16.02
C TYR A 169 1.17 31.08 17.19
N LEU A 170 0.45 30.24 17.95
CA LEU A 170 0.95 29.52 19.13
C LEU A 170 1.80 28.30 18.77
N TYR A 171 2.87 28.50 18.00
CA TYR A 171 3.83 27.45 17.63
C TYR A 171 5.27 28.01 17.55
N PRO A 172 6.31 27.15 17.70
CA PRO A 172 7.68 27.62 17.93
C PRO A 172 8.20 28.57 16.86
N TYR A 173 7.93 28.26 15.59
CA TYR A 173 8.40 29.08 14.48
C TYR A 173 7.80 30.49 14.47
N ALA A 174 6.48 30.62 14.66
CA ALA A 174 5.82 31.93 14.68
C ALA A 174 6.24 32.76 15.90
N SER A 175 6.20 32.18 17.10
CA SER A 175 6.59 32.88 18.33
C SER A 175 8.04 33.38 18.29
N ASP A 176 8.98 32.56 17.79
CA ASP A 176 10.39 32.96 17.62
C ASP A 176 10.57 34.05 16.56
N SER A 177 9.84 33.96 15.44
CA SER A 177 9.90 34.95 14.36
C SER A 177 9.39 36.32 14.82
N LEU A 178 8.22 36.35 15.49
CA LEU A 178 7.64 37.56 16.03
C LEU A 178 8.56 38.22 17.06
N TYR A 179 9.13 37.44 17.98
CA TYR A 179 10.13 37.92 18.93
C TYR A 179 11.35 38.52 18.22
N LYS A 180 11.88 37.85 17.18
CA LYS A 180 13.02 38.32 16.38
C LYS A 180 12.73 39.65 15.67
N TYR A 181 11.55 39.81 15.07
CA TYR A 181 11.21 41.05 14.35
C TYR A 181 11.19 42.26 15.28
N VAL A 182 10.59 42.13 16.47
CA VAL A 182 10.57 43.23 17.45
C VAL A 182 11.96 43.47 18.03
N ARG A 183 12.75 42.40 18.26
CA ARG A 183 14.10 42.49 18.81
C ARG A 183 15.05 43.21 17.84
N GLN A 184 14.94 42.92 16.56
CA GLN A 184 15.73 43.55 15.50
C GLN A 184 15.21 44.96 15.13
N GLY A 185 14.06 45.38 15.67
CA GLY A 185 13.47 46.68 15.35
C GLY A 185 12.83 46.73 13.96
N ARG A 186 12.53 45.56 13.37
CA ARG A 186 11.77 45.45 12.12
C ARG A 186 10.28 45.73 12.32
N SER A 187 9.79 45.57 13.55
CA SER A 187 8.42 45.88 13.96
C SER A 187 8.41 46.49 15.36
N PHE A 188 7.42 47.35 15.63
CA PHE A 188 7.26 48.04 16.92
C PHE A 188 5.95 47.66 17.63
N THR A 189 4.99 47.10 16.89
CA THR A 189 3.73 46.58 17.40
C THR A 189 3.58 45.10 17.07
N LEU A 190 2.73 44.39 17.80
CA LEU A 190 2.40 43.00 17.48
C LEU A 190 1.76 42.88 16.10
N GLN A 191 0.85 43.79 15.74
CA GLN A 191 0.17 43.77 14.44
C GLN A 191 1.17 43.91 13.29
N ASP A 192 2.15 44.80 13.40
CA ASP A 192 3.19 44.95 12.38
C ASP A 192 4.05 43.69 12.26
N ALA A 193 4.37 43.07 13.39
CA ALA A 193 5.12 41.81 13.42
C ALA A 193 4.34 40.67 12.75
N LEU A 194 3.04 40.56 13.02
CA LEU A 194 2.15 39.57 12.41
C LEU A 194 1.99 39.79 10.90
N ASN A 195 1.78 41.04 10.48
CA ASN A 195 1.69 41.40 9.07
C ASN A 195 2.98 41.05 8.32
N LEU A 196 4.14 41.33 8.93
CA LEU A 196 5.43 40.97 8.37
C LEU A 196 5.61 39.45 8.28
N PHE A 197 5.20 38.73 9.33
CA PHE A 197 5.24 37.27 9.36
C PHE A 197 4.40 36.64 8.24
N GLU A 198 3.15 37.06 8.08
CA GLU A 198 2.26 36.55 7.02
C GLU A 198 2.79 36.89 5.63
N LYS A 199 3.37 38.09 5.46
CA LYS A 199 4.01 38.46 4.20
C LYS A 199 5.18 37.53 3.86
N GLU A 200 6.10 37.30 4.80
CA GLU A 200 7.25 36.40 4.58
C GLU A 200 6.80 34.96 4.33
N LYS A 201 5.78 34.48 5.07
CA LYS A 201 5.17 33.16 4.87
C LYS A 201 4.53 33.03 3.49
N HIS A 202 3.81 34.05 3.04
CA HIS A 202 3.19 34.07 1.71
C HIS A 202 4.24 34.09 0.60
N GLU A 203 5.28 34.93 0.72
CA GLU A 203 6.39 34.98 -0.23
C GLU A 203 7.12 33.64 -0.33
N LEU A 204 7.33 32.95 0.80
CA LEU A 204 7.91 31.61 0.82
C LEU A 204 7.00 30.60 0.09
N TRP A 205 5.69 30.62 0.37
CA TRP A 205 4.73 29.73 -0.30
C TRP A 205 4.71 29.94 -1.81
N VAL A 206 4.70 31.20 -2.27
CA VAL A 206 4.78 31.53 -3.70
C VAL A 206 6.06 30.99 -4.32
N ARG A 207 7.22 31.16 -3.65
CA ARG A 207 8.51 30.67 -4.15
C ARG A 207 8.49 29.14 -4.32
N LEU A 208 8.06 28.42 -3.30
CA LEU A 208 7.99 26.95 -3.34
C LEU A 208 7.02 26.45 -4.43
N SER A 209 5.87 27.12 -4.58
CA SER A 209 4.91 26.80 -5.65
C SER A 209 5.50 27.00 -7.04
N MET A 210 6.28 28.06 -7.25
CA MET A 210 6.94 28.34 -8.53
C MET A 210 8.05 27.32 -8.83
N GLU A 211 8.82 26.92 -7.81
CA GLU A 211 9.84 25.87 -7.94
C GLU A 211 9.23 24.53 -8.33
N GLN A 212 8.12 24.14 -7.68
CA GLN A 212 7.40 22.91 -8.02
C GLN A 212 6.85 22.94 -9.45
N GLN A 213 6.23 24.06 -9.86
CA GLN A 213 5.72 24.22 -11.21
C GLN A 213 6.85 24.16 -12.26
N ALA A 214 8.02 24.74 -11.96
CA ALA A 214 9.18 24.66 -12.83
C ALA A 214 9.73 23.23 -12.94
N GLU A 215 9.70 22.45 -11.86
CA GLU A 215 10.09 21.04 -11.87
C GLU A 215 9.13 20.19 -12.71
N GLU A 216 7.82 20.37 -12.52
CA GLU A 216 6.80 19.70 -13.33
C GLU A 216 6.94 20.02 -14.82
N GLN A 217 7.23 21.29 -15.17
CA GLN A 217 7.52 21.68 -16.55
C GLN A 217 8.79 21.01 -17.09
N ARG A 218 9.86 20.88 -16.30
CA ARG A 218 11.08 20.17 -16.71
C ARG A 218 10.81 18.69 -16.97
N ILE A 219 10.06 18.04 -16.09
CA ILE A 219 9.65 16.63 -16.25
C ILE A 219 8.78 16.47 -17.50
N HIS A 220 7.79 17.34 -17.69
CA HIS A 220 6.94 17.32 -18.87
C HIS A 220 7.75 17.47 -20.16
N ASN A 221 8.66 18.45 -20.21
CA ASN A 221 9.51 18.67 -21.37
C ASN A 221 10.41 17.47 -21.66
N ALA A 222 10.98 16.83 -20.62
CA ALA A 222 11.80 15.63 -20.79
C ALA A 222 11.00 14.44 -21.35
N ILE A 223 9.74 14.26 -20.90
CA ILE A 223 8.85 13.21 -21.43
C ILE A 223 8.51 13.49 -22.91
N VAL A 224 8.20 14.74 -23.25
CA VAL A 224 7.88 15.13 -24.63
C VAL A 224 9.10 14.93 -25.54
N GLU A 225 10.29 15.30 -25.09
CA GLU A 225 11.53 15.11 -25.84
C GLU A 225 11.85 13.62 -26.06
N ASP A 226 11.69 12.78 -25.03
CA ASP A 226 11.87 11.33 -25.15
C ASP A 226 10.86 10.72 -26.15
N LEU A 227 9.59 11.11 -26.07
CA LEU A 227 8.56 10.65 -27.02
C LEU A 227 8.89 11.05 -28.47
N MET A 228 9.35 12.28 -28.67
CA MET A 228 9.76 12.77 -29.99
C MET A 228 10.97 11.99 -30.53
N ASN A 229 11.96 11.70 -29.67
CA ASN A 229 13.13 10.91 -30.04
C ASN A 229 12.74 9.46 -30.41
N GLN A 230 11.81 8.84 -29.68
CA GLN A 230 11.28 7.52 -30.02
C GLN A 230 10.55 7.52 -31.37
N GLN A 231 9.70 8.52 -31.63
CA GLN A 231 9.01 8.66 -32.92
C GLN A 231 10.01 8.80 -34.07
N LEU A 232 11.04 9.62 -33.88
CA LEU A 232 12.08 9.83 -34.89
C LEU A 232 12.92 8.58 -35.12
N TYR A 233 13.18 7.78 -34.07
CA TYR A 233 13.82 6.47 -34.19
C TYR A 233 12.98 5.49 -35.02
N GLU A 234 11.68 5.38 -34.74
CA GLU A 234 10.78 4.51 -35.51
C GLU A 234 10.64 4.95 -36.97
N GLN A 235 10.58 6.26 -37.25
CA GLN A 235 10.61 6.78 -38.61
C GLN A 235 11.91 6.41 -39.34
N ARG A 236 13.08 6.55 -38.68
CA ARG A 236 14.36 6.15 -39.26
C ARG A 236 14.40 4.67 -39.58
N LYS A 237 13.91 3.82 -38.68
CA LYS A 237 13.80 2.37 -38.88
C LYS A 237 12.88 2.04 -40.06
N ALA A 238 11.71 2.68 -40.16
CA ALA A 238 10.81 2.51 -41.29
C ALA A 238 11.46 2.91 -42.63
N ASN A 239 12.19 4.02 -42.66
CA ASN A 239 12.93 4.46 -43.85
C ASN A 239 14.02 3.48 -44.27
N VAL A 240 14.77 2.91 -43.31
CA VAL A 240 15.78 1.87 -43.59
C VAL A 240 15.12 0.60 -44.14
N LEU A 241 14.01 0.16 -43.56
CA LEU A 241 13.26 -1.01 -44.04
C LEU A 241 12.71 -0.80 -45.45
N LEU A 242 12.12 0.36 -45.72
CA LEU A 242 11.64 0.72 -47.06
C LEU A 242 12.76 0.75 -48.09
N THR A 243 13.93 1.32 -47.73
CA THR A 243 15.11 1.36 -48.61
C THR A 243 15.62 -0.06 -48.90
N GLY A 244 15.66 -0.92 -47.88
CA GLY A 244 16.05 -2.33 -48.03
C GLY A 244 15.10 -3.11 -48.94
N ILE A 245 13.79 -2.90 -48.81
CA ILE A 245 12.79 -3.48 -49.71
C ILE A 245 13.01 -2.99 -51.15
N LEU A 246 13.22 -1.68 -51.34
CA LEU A 246 13.45 -1.09 -52.66
C LEU A 246 14.69 -1.71 -53.33
N ALA A 247 15.80 -1.82 -52.58
CA ALA A 247 17.03 -2.44 -53.04
C ALA A 247 16.86 -3.94 -53.35
N ALA A 248 16.09 -4.67 -52.55
CA ALA A 248 15.77 -6.07 -52.83
C ALA A 248 14.92 -6.20 -54.10
N THR A 249 13.89 -5.37 -54.28
CA THR A 249 13.06 -5.39 -55.49
C THR A 249 13.83 -5.03 -56.75
N THR A 250 14.75 -4.05 -56.71
CA THR A 250 15.60 -3.72 -57.85
C THR A 250 16.61 -4.82 -58.14
N ALA A 251 17.25 -5.41 -57.12
CA ALA A 251 18.14 -6.55 -57.30
C ALA A 251 17.41 -7.76 -57.91
N THR A 252 16.17 -8.02 -57.48
CA THR A 252 15.34 -9.10 -58.02
C THR A 252 14.92 -8.82 -59.47
N ALA A 253 14.58 -7.56 -59.79
CA ALA A 253 14.28 -7.14 -61.16
C ALA A 253 15.52 -7.25 -62.07
N VAL A 254 16.69 -6.85 -61.58
CA VAL A 254 17.97 -7.01 -62.31
C VAL A 254 18.28 -8.48 -62.54
N ALA A 255 18.15 -9.33 -61.52
CA ALA A 255 18.33 -10.78 -61.64
C ALA A 255 17.30 -11.46 -62.57
N ALA A 256 16.07 -10.93 -62.64
CA ALA A 256 15.08 -11.40 -63.61
C ALA A 256 15.41 -10.94 -65.05
N SER A 257 16.14 -9.82 -65.20
CA SER A 257 16.58 -9.29 -66.49
C SER A 257 17.95 -9.81 -66.97
N THR A 258 18.69 -10.54 -66.13
CA THR A 258 19.97 -11.14 -66.55
C THR A 258 19.73 -12.29 -67.54
N PRO A 259 20.37 -12.27 -68.73
CA PRO A 259 20.16 -13.29 -69.75
C PRO A 259 20.68 -14.65 -69.25
N ARG A 260 19.82 -15.68 -69.31
CA ARG A 260 20.25 -17.07 -69.16
C ARG A 260 21.14 -17.44 -70.33
N TYR A 261 22.44 -17.56 -70.10
CA TYR A 261 23.34 -18.21 -71.05
C TYR A 261 23.02 -19.71 -71.09
N HIS A 262 22.25 -20.12 -72.10
CA HIS A 262 22.15 -21.53 -72.48
C HIS A 262 23.45 -21.94 -73.17
N TYR A 263 24.28 -22.71 -72.49
CA TYR A 263 25.40 -23.40 -73.12
C TYR A 263 24.85 -24.53 -74.00
N HIS A 264 24.82 -24.32 -75.31
CA HIS A 264 24.64 -25.39 -76.28
C HIS A 264 25.96 -26.15 -76.43
N TYR A 265 26.00 -27.40 -75.97
CA TYR A 265 27.03 -28.35 -76.34
C TYR A 265 26.77 -28.83 -77.76
N HIS A 266 27.66 -28.50 -78.70
CA HIS A 266 27.71 -29.12 -80.02
C HIS A 266 28.60 -30.38 -79.93
N TYR A 267 28.04 -31.52 -80.31
CA TYR A 267 28.77 -32.73 -80.72
C TYR A 267 29.22 -32.58 -82.18
#